data_AF-A0A285UB56-F1
#
_entry.id   AF-A0A285UB56-F1
#
_cell.length_a   1.000
_cell.length_b   1.000
_cell.length_c   1.000
_cell.angle_alpha   90.00
_cell.angle_beta   90.00
_cell.angle_gamma   90.00
#
_symmetry.space_group_name_H-M   'P 1'
#
loop_
_entity.id
_entity.type
_entity.pdbx_description
1 polymer ?
#
loop_
_entity_poly.entity_id
_entity_poly.type
_entity_poly.pdbx_seq_one_letter_code
_entity_poly.pdbx_strand_id
1 'polypeptide(L)'
;MFPIQKIMKEWLSNKCENDEHVERNLRKLIIQDKQLLREINILIQNGTVSEIQDYVIIEIQKLIDSFIESKNLIINLCKRCKSKDLFNTHNIEHHICKKCSRDILKVSYKNITEGKKYNPEQRNVSVHNTSICNSCGFPIDTLGRCGCSD
;
A
#
# COMPACT_ATOMS: atom_id res chain seq x y z
N MET A 1 2.89 -23.38 -17.79
CA MET A 1 3.60 -22.60 -16.74
C MET A 1 4.41 -21.53 -17.46
N PHE A 2 4.15 -20.25 -17.20
CA PHE A 2 4.74 -19.13 -17.97
C PHE A 2 6.29 -19.14 -17.86
N PRO A 3 7.05 -19.19 -18.96
CA PRO A 3 8.52 -19.04 -18.95
C PRO A 3 8.97 -17.74 -18.26
N ILE A 4 8.12 -16.71 -18.37
CA ILE A 4 8.19 -15.45 -17.64
C ILE A 4 8.42 -15.63 -16.14
N GLN A 5 7.79 -16.63 -15.51
CA GLN A 5 7.88 -16.76 -14.05
C GLN A 5 9.30 -17.02 -13.57
N LYS A 6 10.14 -17.68 -14.39
CA LYS A 6 11.53 -17.97 -14.05
C LYS A 6 12.45 -16.80 -14.40
N ILE A 7 12.34 -16.28 -15.63
CA ILE A 7 13.18 -15.18 -16.14
C ILE A 7 12.94 -13.88 -15.36
N MET A 8 11.69 -13.57 -15.08
CA MET A 8 11.34 -12.37 -14.33
C MET A 8 11.56 -12.51 -12.83
N LYS A 9 11.78 -13.72 -12.31
CA LYS A 9 11.94 -13.90 -10.87
C LYS A 9 13.15 -13.15 -10.36
N GLU A 10 14.30 -13.40 -10.96
CA GLU A 10 15.56 -12.77 -10.54
C GLU A 10 15.53 -11.25 -10.70
N TRP A 11 15.03 -10.76 -11.84
CA TRP A 11 14.89 -9.32 -12.06
C TRP A 11 13.90 -8.66 -11.09
N LEU A 12 12.72 -9.24 -10.86
CA LEU A 12 11.74 -8.71 -9.92
C LEU A 12 12.27 -8.76 -8.48
N SER A 13 12.95 -9.84 -8.08
CA SER A 13 13.60 -9.94 -6.76
C SER A 13 14.61 -8.80 -6.58
N ASN A 14 15.49 -8.57 -7.57
CA ASN A 14 16.46 -7.47 -7.53
C ASN A 14 15.79 -6.09 -7.46
N LYS A 15 14.75 -5.86 -8.28
CA LYS A 15 13.94 -4.62 -8.25
C LYS A 15 13.28 -4.39 -6.89
N CYS A 16 12.93 -5.47 -6.20
CA CYS A 16 12.32 -5.45 -4.87
C CYS A 16 13.33 -5.54 -3.73
N GLU A 17 14.61 -5.24 -3.97
CA GLU A 17 15.69 -5.31 -2.98
C GLU A 17 15.80 -6.67 -2.29
N ASN A 18 15.45 -7.75 -3.01
CA ASN A 18 15.39 -9.13 -2.53
C ASN A 18 14.42 -9.35 -1.35
N ASP A 19 13.44 -8.46 -1.17
CA ASP A 19 12.37 -8.62 -0.20
C ASP A 19 11.19 -9.40 -0.81
N GLU A 20 11.03 -10.66 -0.38
CA GLU A 20 9.97 -11.54 -0.88
C GLU A 20 8.56 -11.01 -0.64
N HIS A 21 8.35 -10.23 0.43
CA HIS A 21 7.04 -9.66 0.74
C HIS A 21 6.69 -8.57 -0.26
N VAL A 22 7.63 -7.66 -0.51
CA VAL A 22 7.51 -6.59 -1.51
C VAL A 22 7.30 -7.19 -2.89
N GLU A 23 8.12 -8.17 -3.29
CA GLU A 23 8.01 -8.82 -4.60
C GLU A 23 6.63 -9.48 -4.78
N ARG A 24 6.14 -10.20 -3.75
CA ARG A 24 4.82 -10.83 -3.77
C ARG A 24 3.69 -9.80 -3.91
N ASN A 25 3.80 -8.65 -3.25
CA ASN A 25 2.82 -7.57 -3.36
C ASN A 25 2.87 -6.93 -4.76
N LEU A 26 4.06 -6.70 -5.33
CA LEU A 26 4.23 -6.16 -6.68
C LEU A 26 3.62 -7.10 -7.73
N ARG A 27 3.94 -8.40 -7.64
CA ARG A 27 3.37 -9.43 -8.54
C ARG A 27 1.85 -9.44 -8.51
N LYS A 28 1.23 -9.29 -7.33
CA LYS A 28 -0.23 -9.20 -7.22
C LYS A 28 -0.80 -8.00 -7.96
N LEU A 29 -0.14 -6.83 -7.87
CA LEU A 29 -0.56 -5.62 -8.58
C LEU A 29 -0.43 -5.79 -10.10
N ILE A 30 0.68 -6.35 -10.57
CA ILE A 30 0.90 -6.66 -12.00
C ILE A 30 -0.18 -7.60 -12.52
N ILE A 31 -0.48 -8.70 -11.79
CA ILE A 31 -1.48 -9.69 -12.21
C ILE A 31 -2.90 -9.09 -12.23
N GLN A 32 -3.18 -8.10 -11.39
CA GLN A 32 -4.48 -7.42 -11.36
C GLN A 32 -4.67 -6.47 -12.54
N ASP A 33 -3.59 -5.99 -13.17
CA ASP A 33 -3.66 -5.10 -14.32
C ASP A 33 -3.82 -5.89 -15.62
N LYS A 34 -5.07 -5.99 -16.08
CA LYS A 34 -5.43 -6.74 -17.29
C LYS A 34 -4.81 -6.17 -18.56
N GLN A 35 -4.57 -4.85 -18.62
CA GLN A 35 -4.00 -4.22 -19.79
C GLN A 35 -2.51 -4.55 -19.91
N LEU A 36 -1.77 -4.36 -18.82
CA LEU A 36 -0.35 -4.73 -18.76
C LEU A 36 -0.13 -6.21 -19.13
N LEU A 37 -0.95 -7.11 -18.58
CA LEU A 37 -0.86 -8.54 -18.92
C LEU A 37 -1.13 -8.82 -20.40
N ARG A 38 -2.06 -8.09 -21.04
CA ARG A 38 -2.31 -8.25 -22.48
C ARG A 38 -1.10 -7.81 -23.30
N GLU A 39 -0.50 -6.67 -22.97
CA GLU A 39 0.68 -6.15 -23.67
C GLU A 39 1.88 -7.11 -23.52
N ILE A 40 2.13 -7.60 -22.30
CA ILE A 40 3.15 -8.62 -22.04
C ILE A 40 2.88 -9.89 -22.86
N ASN A 41 1.63 -10.37 -22.90
CA ASN A 41 1.28 -11.56 -23.67
C ASN A 41 1.48 -11.37 -25.18
N ILE A 42 1.19 -10.19 -25.72
CA ILE A 42 1.44 -9.86 -27.13
C ILE A 42 2.94 -9.91 -27.44
N LEU A 43 3.79 -9.34 -26.58
CA LEU A 43 5.25 -9.41 -26.75
C LEU A 43 5.77 -10.84 -26.76
N ILE A 44 5.24 -11.71 -25.89
CA ILE A 44 5.60 -13.13 -25.87
C ILE A 44 5.12 -13.85 -27.14
N GLN A 45 3.89 -13.59 -27.58
CA GLN A 45 3.30 -14.25 -28.76
C GLN A 45 3.98 -13.83 -30.07
N ASN A 46 4.46 -12.59 -30.14
CA ASN A 46 5.21 -12.07 -31.29
C ASN A 46 6.68 -12.53 -31.29
N GLY A 47 7.22 -12.96 -30.15
CA GLY A 47 8.52 -13.61 -30.06
C GLY A 47 8.42 -15.09 -30.46
N THR A 48 9.28 -15.56 -31.35
CA THR A 48 9.34 -16.97 -31.73
C THR A 48 9.70 -17.82 -30.49
N VAL A 49 8.83 -18.79 -30.16
CA VAL A 49 8.83 -19.61 -28.93
C VAL A 49 10.15 -20.33 -28.62
N SER A 50 11.06 -20.46 -29.59
CA SER A 50 12.33 -21.19 -29.43
C SER A 50 13.35 -20.46 -28.56
N GLU A 51 13.35 -19.13 -28.53
CA GLU A 51 14.22 -18.32 -27.66
C GLU A 51 13.47 -17.04 -27.34
N ILE A 52 13.01 -16.86 -26.10
CA ILE A 52 12.62 -15.53 -25.64
C ILE A 52 13.91 -14.70 -25.70
N GLN A 53 14.10 -14.00 -26.81
CA GLN A 53 15.28 -13.19 -27.04
C GLN A 53 15.37 -12.12 -25.95
N ASP A 54 16.59 -11.75 -25.55
CA ASP A 54 16.83 -10.76 -24.49
C ASP A 54 16.06 -9.45 -24.71
N TYR A 55 15.81 -9.08 -25.97
CA TYR A 55 15.00 -7.91 -26.30
C TYR A 55 13.57 -8.00 -25.75
N VAL A 56 12.91 -9.17 -25.81
CA VAL A 56 11.54 -9.35 -25.31
C VAL A 56 11.51 -9.17 -23.80
N ILE A 57 12.54 -9.67 -23.11
CA ILE A 57 12.69 -9.52 -21.66
C ILE A 57 12.83 -8.05 -21.30
N ILE A 58 13.68 -7.32 -22.01
CA ILE A 58 13.90 -5.88 -21.81
C ILE A 58 12.59 -5.09 -22.03
N GLU A 59 11.82 -5.40 -23.07
CA GLU A 59 10.54 -4.72 -23.32
C GLU A 59 9.50 -5.02 -22.22
N ILE A 60 9.43 -6.26 -21.74
CA ILE A 60 8.56 -6.60 -20.58
C ILE A 60 8.99 -5.83 -19.33
N GLN A 61 10.30 -5.70 -19.08
CA GLN A 61 10.82 -4.92 -17.95
C GLN A 61 10.41 -3.44 -18.05
N LYS A 62 10.52 -2.84 -19.24
CA LYS A 62 10.09 -1.46 -19.49
C LYS A 62 8.60 -1.26 -19.27
N LEU A 63 7.75 -2.20 -19.71
CA LEU A 63 6.31 -2.13 -19.47
C LEU A 63 5.97 -2.14 -17.98
N ILE A 64 6.68 -2.96 -17.20
CA ILE A 64 6.46 -3.03 -15.75
C ILE A 64 6.99 -1.81 -15.03
N ASP A 65 8.15 -1.29 -15.44
CA ASP A 65 8.67 -0.04 -14.89
C ASP A 65 7.70 1.12 -15.18
N SER A 66 7.19 1.23 -16.41
CA SER A 66 6.15 2.20 -16.77
C SER A 66 4.88 2.02 -15.94
N PHE A 67 4.48 0.78 -15.66
CA PHE A 67 3.36 0.48 -14.77
C PHE A 67 3.63 0.97 -13.34
N ILE A 68 4.80 0.66 -12.78
CA ILE A 68 5.21 1.09 -11.43
C ILE A 68 5.18 2.61 -11.32
N GLU A 69 5.73 3.31 -12.31
CA GLU A 69 5.73 4.78 -12.41
C GLU A 69 4.30 5.33 -12.51
N SER A 70 3.46 4.78 -13.40
CA SER A 70 2.07 5.23 -13.56
C SER A 70 1.22 5.05 -12.29
N LYS A 71 1.48 3.97 -11.54
CA LYS A 71 0.84 3.70 -10.25
C LYS A 71 1.52 4.45 -9.10
N ASN A 72 2.58 5.20 -9.39
CA ASN A 72 3.31 6.00 -8.42
C ASN A 72 3.82 5.16 -7.25
N LEU A 73 4.33 3.96 -7.52
CA LEU A 73 4.72 2.99 -6.50
C LEU A 73 6.19 3.18 -6.09
N ILE A 74 6.44 3.18 -4.80
CA ILE A 74 7.78 3.19 -4.20
C ILE A 74 7.92 2.09 -3.15
N ILE A 75 9.13 1.57 -2.99
CA ILE A 75 9.49 0.69 -1.89
C ILE A 75 9.96 1.57 -0.74
N ASN A 76 9.37 1.42 0.44
CA ASN A 76 9.78 2.17 1.62
C ASN A 76 9.47 1.38 2.90
N LEU A 77 9.88 1.92 4.04
CA LEU A 77 9.53 1.39 5.36
C LEU A 77 8.19 1.94 5.83
N CYS A 78 7.35 1.04 6.36
CA CYS A 78 6.16 1.42 7.11
C CYS A 78 6.54 2.30 8.29
N LYS A 79 5.94 3.50 8.40
CA LYS A 79 6.19 4.45 9.49
C LYS A 79 5.97 3.84 10.88
N ARG A 80 5.02 2.90 11.01
CA ARG A 80 4.61 2.27 12.27
C ARG A 80 5.45 1.04 12.65
N CYS A 81 5.47 0.00 11.81
CA CYS A 81 6.15 -1.26 12.12
C CYS A 81 7.55 -1.39 11.52
N LYS A 82 8.00 -0.39 10.76
CA LYS A 82 9.32 -0.36 10.10
C LYS A 82 9.59 -1.50 9.11
N SER A 83 8.57 -2.29 8.73
CA SER A 83 8.70 -3.30 7.67
C SER A 83 8.71 -2.65 6.29
N LYS A 84 9.47 -3.19 5.35
CA LYS A 84 9.41 -2.79 3.94
C LYS A 84 8.06 -3.17 3.33
N ASP A 85 7.51 -2.29 2.50
CA ASP A 85 6.30 -2.53 1.70
C ASP A 85 6.26 -1.61 0.47
N LEU A 86 5.29 -1.81 -0.42
CA LEU A 86 4.99 -0.95 -1.56
C LEU A 86 3.99 0.14 -1.16
N PHE A 87 4.34 1.39 -1.40
CA PHE A 87 3.51 2.56 -1.14
C PHE A 87 3.24 3.34 -2.41
N ASN A 88 2.05 3.93 -2.50
CA ASN A 88 1.75 4.91 -3.54
C ASN A 88 2.20 6.30 -3.04
N THR A 89 3.04 6.99 -3.81
CA THR A 89 3.58 8.32 -3.47
C THR A 89 2.51 9.41 -3.36
N HIS A 90 1.32 9.21 -3.93
CA HIS A 90 0.22 10.16 -3.74
C HIS A 90 -0.34 10.11 -2.31
N ASN A 91 -0.03 9.05 -1.56
CA ASN A 91 -0.47 8.84 -0.18
C ASN A 91 0.72 8.85 0.81
N ILE A 92 1.70 9.74 0.60
CA ILE A 92 2.94 9.83 1.41
C ILE A 92 2.68 10.01 2.91
N GLU A 93 1.62 10.75 3.25
CA GLU A 93 1.25 11.00 4.64
C GLU A 93 1.00 9.70 5.40
N HIS A 94 0.48 8.68 4.70
CA HIS A 94 -0.03 7.46 5.28
C HIS A 94 0.82 6.22 4.97
N HIS A 95 2.16 6.33 4.81
CA HIS A 95 3.08 5.17 4.65
C HIS A 95 2.99 4.16 5.81
N ILE A 96 1.87 3.50 5.95
CA ILE A 96 1.44 2.59 6.99
C ILE A 96 0.97 1.37 6.20
N CYS A 97 1.65 0.25 6.37
CA CYS A 97 1.34 -0.96 5.62
C CYS A 97 -0.11 -1.41 5.88
N LYS A 98 -0.68 -2.20 4.96
CA LYS A 98 -2.07 -2.69 5.05
C LYS A 98 -2.36 -3.45 6.34
N LYS A 99 -1.34 -4.05 6.98
CA LYS A 99 -1.48 -4.71 8.29
C LYS A 99 -1.71 -3.68 9.38
N CYS A 100 -0.81 -2.70 9.51
CA CYS A 100 -0.92 -1.63 10.48
C CYS A 100 -2.17 -0.75 10.27
N SER A 101 -2.59 -0.53 9.02
CA SER A 101 -3.84 0.19 8.70
C SER A 101 -5.07 -0.54 9.21
N ARG A 102 -5.15 -1.87 9.03
CA ARG A 102 -6.25 -2.69 9.56
C ARG A 102 -6.34 -2.67 11.08
N ASP A 103 -5.20 -2.63 11.77
CA ASP A 103 -5.19 -2.54 13.24
C ASP A 103 -5.71 -1.19 13.73
N ILE A 104 -5.45 -0.09 13.00
CA ILE A 104 -6.01 1.23 13.31
C ILE A 104 -7.54 1.21 13.15
N LEU A 105 -8.03 0.65 12.04
CA LEU A 105 -9.47 0.50 11.80
C LEU A 105 -10.14 -0.36 12.89
N LYS A 106 -9.50 -1.44 13.33
CA LYS A 106 -10.06 -2.27 14.42
C LYS A 106 -10.21 -1.53 15.74
N VAL A 107 -9.28 -0.64 16.08
CA VAL A 107 -9.39 0.20 17.30
C VAL A 107 -10.53 1.20 17.17
N SER A 108 -10.74 1.80 15.98
CA SER A 108 -11.88 2.72 15.79
C SER A 108 -13.23 2.01 15.88
N TYR A 109 -13.36 0.79 15.34
CA TYR A 109 -14.60 0.02 15.44
C TYR A 109 -14.92 -0.41 16.87
N LYS A 110 -13.93 -0.83 17.68
CA LYS A 110 -14.17 -1.16 19.10
C LYS A 110 -14.73 0.03 19.87
N ASN A 111 -14.19 1.23 19.65
CA ASN A 111 -14.69 2.46 20.27
C ASN A 111 -16.12 2.83 19.82
N ILE A 112 -16.53 2.44 18.62
CA ILE A 112 -17.90 2.67 18.11
C ILE A 112 -18.89 1.62 18.65
N THR A 113 -18.47 0.36 18.78
CA THR A 113 -19.34 -0.71 19.32
C THR A 113 -19.46 -0.70 20.84
N GLU A 114 -18.45 -0.22 21.58
CA GLU A 114 -18.54 -0.02 23.02
C GLU A 114 -19.37 1.23 23.38
N GLY A 115 -19.53 2.18 22.45
CA GLY A 115 -20.38 3.37 22.59
C GLY A 115 -21.89 3.15 22.47
N LYS A 116 -22.38 1.90 22.36
CA LYS A 116 -23.83 1.59 22.25
C LYS A 116 -24.35 0.64 23.34
N LYS A 117 -23.85 0.76 24.57
CA LYS A 117 -24.66 0.40 25.74
C LYS A 117 -25.16 1.68 26.41
N TYR A 118 -26.33 2.13 25.97
CA TYR A 118 -27.07 3.16 26.68
C TYR A 118 -27.50 2.57 28.03
N ASN A 119 -26.78 2.89 29.10
CA ASN A 119 -27.19 2.60 30.46
C ASN A 119 -27.72 3.92 31.04
N PRO A 120 -29.01 4.06 31.41
CA PRO A 120 -29.57 5.35 31.84
C PRO A 120 -29.14 5.78 33.24
N GLU A 121 -28.37 4.95 33.95
CA GLU A 121 -28.00 5.16 35.34
C GLU A 121 -26.47 5.22 35.48
N GLN A 122 -25.87 6.35 35.14
CA GLN A 122 -24.62 6.80 35.75
C GLN A 122 -24.39 8.28 35.43
N ARG A 123 -25.04 9.13 36.23
CA ARG A 123 -24.56 10.49 36.47
C ARG A 123 -23.22 10.41 37.20
N ASN A 124 -22.31 11.31 36.80
CA ASN A 124 -21.06 11.71 37.46
C ASN A 124 -19.86 10.77 37.31
N VAL A 125 -19.13 10.89 36.19
CA VAL A 125 -17.68 11.21 36.23
C VAL A 125 -17.34 12.03 34.98
N SER A 126 -16.88 13.26 35.18
CA SER A 126 -16.33 14.14 34.16
C SER A 126 -15.01 13.58 33.64
N VAL A 127 -14.97 13.15 32.38
CA VAL A 127 -13.72 12.97 31.63
C VAL A 127 -13.81 13.89 30.42
N HIS A 128 -13.03 14.96 30.44
CA HIS A 128 -12.87 15.85 29.29
C HIS A 128 -12.32 15.03 28.11
N ASN A 129 -13.19 14.69 27.16
CA ASN A 129 -12.79 14.21 25.84
C ASN A 129 -12.16 15.37 25.07
N THR A 130 -10.86 15.61 25.28
CA THR A 130 -10.08 16.46 24.38
C THR A 130 -9.89 15.69 23.09
N SER A 131 -10.75 15.98 22.11
CA SER A 131 -10.61 15.47 20.75
C SER A 131 -9.25 15.92 20.21
N ILE A 132 -8.53 15.08 19.46
CA ILE A 132 -7.20 15.43 18.93
C ILE A 132 -7.32 15.77 17.44
N CYS A 133 -6.66 16.83 17.00
CA CYS A 133 -6.64 17.25 15.60
C CYS A 133 -5.88 16.26 14.73
N ASN A 134 -6.50 15.78 13.65
CA ASN A 134 -5.87 14.85 12.71
C ASN A 134 -4.76 15.48 11.86
N SER A 135 -4.73 16.81 11.75
CA SER A 135 -3.71 17.53 10.96
C SER A 135 -2.42 17.80 11.74
N CYS A 136 -2.50 18.20 13.02
CA CYS A 136 -1.31 18.56 13.82
C CYS A 136 -1.12 17.78 15.13
N GLY A 137 -2.06 16.89 15.49
CA GLY A 137 -1.95 16.08 16.70
C GLY A 137 -2.16 16.84 18.02
N PHE A 138 -2.50 18.13 17.98
CA PHE A 138 -2.84 18.92 19.16
C PHE A 138 -4.30 18.72 19.61
N PRO A 139 -4.60 18.89 20.91
CA PRO A 139 -5.97 18.87 21.41
C PRO A 139 -6.82 19.97 20.76
N ILE A 140 -8.04 19.61 20.42
CA ILE A 140 -9.11 20.48 19.92
C ILE A 140 -9.78 21.10 21.14
N ASP A 141 -9.93 22.42 21.13
CA ASP A 141 -10.64 23.15 22.18
C ASP A 141 -12.15 22.81 22.17
N THR A 142 -12.87 23.27 23.20
CA THR A 142 -14.33 23.06 23.32
C THR A 142 -15.14 23.74 22.22
N LEU A 143 -14.51 24.58 21.39
CA LEU A 143 -15.11 25.27 20.25
C LEU A 143 -14.74 24.59 18.91
N GLY A 144 -14.09 23.42 18.93
CA GLY A 144 -13.73 22.69 17.72
C GLY A 144 -12.49 23.22 17.01
N ARG A 145 -11.72 24.13 17.63
CA ARG A 145 -10.51 24.71 17.04
C ARG A 145 -9.28 23.96 17.52
N CYS A 146 -8.38 23.69 16.60
CA CYS A 146 -7.06 23.14 16.91
C CYS A 146 -6.03 24.26 16.83
N GLY A 147 -5.05 24.27 17.74
CA GLY A 147 -3.97 25.27 17.78
C GLY A 147 -2.94 25.13 16.67
N CYS A 148 -3.31 24.57 15.51
CA CYS A 148 -2.46 24.58 14.33
C CYS A 148 -2.56 26.00 13.76
N SER A 149 -1.77 26.95 14.27
CA SER A 149 -1.59 28.24 13.61
C SER A 149 -0.78 28.04 12.32
N ASP A 150 -1.10 28.81 11.29
CA ASP A 150 -0.24 28.99 10.11
C ASP A 150 1.20 29.40 10.49
#